data_AF-A0A382ZJP2-F1
#
_entry.id   AF-A0A382ZJP2-F1
#
_cell.length_a   1.000
_cell.length_b   1.000
_cell.length_c   1.000
_cell.angle_alpha   90.00
_cell.angle_beta   90.00
_cell.angle_gamma   90.00
#
_symmetry.space_group_name_H-M   'P 1'
#
loop_
_entity.id
_entity.type
_entity.pdbx_description
1 polymer ?
#
loop_
_entity_poly.entity_id
_entity_poly.type
_entity_poly.pdbx_seq_one_letter_code
_entity_poly.pdbx_strand_id
1 'polypeptide(L)'
;MGAKENRILWLLVLPHLFLAGVSFGELTSDRRLLFLFDKIEVRGEVDVFLRQGKRLRECTVYADKEIIETVQTRVTNRTLVIDANNTYDIGRRLPFLRIDAKRVFPVEVIVSIRDLKEIALLGAGNLSGSGIQAQHLKLFSASPGKLDLRQFSTESLEVIHDGSGEIVLKGGPLDEIDATVNGSGTIHA
;
A
#
# COMPACT_ATOMS: atom_id res chain seq x y z
N MET A 1 15.85 74.22 -37.12
CA MET A 1 17.07 73.45 -36.87
C MET A 1 17.08 73.09 -35.39
N GLY A 2 16.97 71.81 -35.03
CA GLY A 2 16.90 71.34 -33.64
C GLY A 2 15.88 70.23 -33.43
N ALA A 3 16.25 69.02 -33.80
CA ALA A 3 15.51 67.79 -33.50
C ALA A 3 15.61 67.44 -32.01
N LYS A 4 14.55 66.85 -31.43
CA LYS A 4 14.68 65.81 -30.41
C LYS A 4 13.38 65.02 -30.27
N GLU A 5 13.35 63.86 -30.91
CA GLU A 5 12.56 62.71 -30.47
C GLU A 5 12.94 62.36 -29.02
N ASN A 6 11.98 61.86 -28.23
CA ASN A 6 12.27 60.94 -27.13
C ASN A 6 11.01 60.12 -26.75
N ARG A 7 10.87 59.00 -27.46
CA ARG A 7 10.56 57.63 -27.01
C ARG A 7 9.93 57.42 -25.61
N ILE A 8 8.68 56.95 -25.64
CA ILE A 8 8.11 55.72 -25.02
C ILE A 8 8.85 55.15 -23.80
N LEU A 9 8.15 55.07 -22.65
CA LEU A 9 8.14 53.85 -21.82
C LEU A 9 6.84 53.79 -20.98
N TRP A 10 5.84 53.03 -21.46
CA TRP A 10 4.73 52.60 -20.62
C TRP A 10 5.26 51.51 -19.69
N LEU A 11 5.45 51.82 -18.41
CA LEU A 11 5.70 50.85 -17.36
C LEU A 11 4.43 50.03 -17.11
N LEU A 12 4.22 48.98 -17.93
CA LEU A 12 3.32 47.88 -17.59
C LEU A 12 4.00 47.07 -16.49
N VAL A 13 3.65 47.38 -15.24
CA VAL A 13 3.95 46.51 -14.09
C VAL A 13 3.05 45.28 -14.25
N LEU A 14 3.57 44.23 -14.90
CA LEU A 14 2.95 42.91 -14.88
C LEU A 14 2.93 42.45 -13.41
N PRO A 15 1.77 42.20 -12.78
CA PRO A 15 1.78 41.49 -11.53
C PRO A 15 2.30 40.10 -11.85
N HIS A 16 3.47 39.75 -11.32
CA HIS A 16 3.94 38.38 -11.32
C HIS A 16 2.94 37.59 -10.48
N LEU A 17 1.93 37.04 -11.15
CA LEU A 17 1.07 36.01 -10.60
C LEU A 17 2.02 34.87 -10.25
N PHE A 18 2.38 34.77 -8.97
CA PHE A 18 2.98 33.57 -8.41
C PHE A 18 1.94 32.47 -8.60
N LEU A 19 1.99 31.76 -9.73
CA LEU A 19 1.40 30.44 -9.82
C LEU A 19 2.24 29.58 -8.87
N ALA A 20 1.77 29.47 -7.63
CA ALA A 20 2.10 28.31 -6.83
C ALA A 20 1.56 27.11 -7.63
N GLY A 21 2.43 26.49 -8.41
CA GLY A 21 2.13 25.24 -9.10
C GLY A 21 1.85 24.20 -8.04
N VAL A 22 0.58 23.99 -7.73
CA VAL A 22 0.18 22.84 -6.90
C VAL A 22 0.44 21.63 -7.78
N SER A 23 1.55 20.95 -7.51
CA SER A 23 1.81 19.63 -8.09
C SER A 23 0.82 18.67 -7.43
N PHE A 24 -0.36 18.53 -8.04
CA PHE A 24 -1.25 17.44 -7.67
C PHE A 24 -0.63 16.15 -8.20
N GLY A 25 -0.48 15.17 -7.31
CA GLY A 25 -0.09 13.83 -7.71
C GLY A 25 -1.09 13.26 -8.71
N GLU A 26 -0.62 12.82 -9.87
CA GLU A 26 -1.48 12.23 -10.90
C GLU A 26 -1.74 10.77 -10.52
N LEU A 27 -2.94 10.47 -10.01
CA LEU A 27 -3.34 9.09 -9.72
C LEU A 27 -3.45 8.30 -11.02
N THR A 28 -2.74 7.18 -11.08
CA THR A 28 -2.77 6.25 -12.21
C THR A 28 -2.97 4.81 -11.73
N SER A 29 -3.26 3.90 -12.66
CA SER A 29 -3.51 2.49 -12.38
C SER A 29 -2.78 1.58 -13.35
N ASP A 30 -2.21 0.48 -12.86
CA ASP A 30 -1.52 -0.53 -13.64
C ASP A 30 -2.11 -1.92 -13.33
N ARG A 31 -2.63 -2.59 -14.36
CA ARG A 31 -3.19 -3.94 -14.25
C ARG A 31 -2.13 -4.96 -14.64
N ARG A 32 -1.80 -5.85 -13.72
CA ARG A 32 -0.75 -6.85 -13.88
C ARG A 32 -1.32 -8.26 -13.81
N LEU A 33 -1.01 -9.06 -14.83
CA LEU A 33 -1.31 -10.49 -14.85
C LEU A 33 -0.25 -11.23 -14.05
N LEU A 34 -0.68 -12.13 -13.17
CA LEU A 34 0.20 -12.84 -12.26
C LEU A 34 0.18 -14.34 -12.53
N PHE A 35 1.30 -14.99 -12.24
CA PHE A 35 1.36 -16.45 -12.15
C PHE A 35 0.47 -16.96 -11.01
N LEU A 36 0.27 -18.27 -10.95
CA LEU A 36 -0.52 -18.89 -9.89
C LEU A 36 0.18 -18.73 -8.53
N PHE A 37 -0.55 -18.18 -7.56
CA PHE A 37 -0.15 -18.07 -6.16
C PHE A 37 -1.31 -18.46 -5.24
N ASP A 38 -0.95 -18.93 -4.06
CA ASP A 38 -1.85 -19.26 -2.95
C ASP A 38 -1.36 -18.63 -1.64
N LYS A 39 -0.35 -17.77 -1.68
CA LYS A 39 0.17 -17.01 -0.54
C LYS A 39 0.34 -15.54 -0.93
N ILE A 40 0.17 -14.64 0.02
CA ILE A 40 0.37 -13.20 -0.17
C ILE A 40 1.31 -12.69 0.91
N GLU A 41 2.29 -11.89 0.50
CA GLU A 41 3.17 -11.14 1.39
C GLU A 41 3.11 -9.67 1.00
N VAL A 42 2.77 -8.81 1.96
CA VAL A 42 2.62 -7.37 1.77
C VAL A 42 3.73 -6.66 2.53
N ARG A 43 4.42 -5.74 1.88
CA ARG A 43 5.52 -4.93 2.42
C ARG A 43 5.32 -3.45 2.09
N GLY A 44 5.78 -2.60 2.99
CA GLY A 44 5.67 -1.14 2.87
C GLY A 44 4.40 -0.59 3.51
N GLU A 45 4.06 0.66 3.19
CA GLU A 45 2.87 1.35 3.71
C GLU A 45 1.79 1.37 2.62
N VAL A 46 1.04 0.26 2.50
CA VAL A 46 0.13 0.01 1.37
C VAL A 46 -1.20 -0.53 1.86
N ASP A 47 -2.28 -0.13 1.19
CA ASP A 47 -3.62 -0.68 1.41
C ASP A 47 -3.92 -1.77 0.38
N VAL A 48 -4.06 -3.02 0.85
CA VAL A 48 -4.33 -4.18 -0.01
C VAL A 48 -5.77 -4.65 0.17
N PHE A 49 -6.50 -4.74 -0.94
CA PHE A 49 -7.88 -5.21 -0.99
C PHE A 49 -7.97 -6.55 -1.72
N LEU A 50 -8.31 -7.61 -0.99
CA LEU A 50 -8.59 -8.92 -1.54
C LEU A 50 -10.07 -9.02 -1.92
N ARG A 51 -10.34 -9.17 -3.22
CA ARG A 51 -11.69 -9.42 -3.73
C ARG A 51 -11.81 -10.83 -4.27
N GLN A 52 -13.00 -11.40 -4.13
CA GLN A 52 -13.28 -12.72 -4.69
C GLN A 52 -13.15 -12.70 -6.21
N GLY A 53 -12.09 -13.34 -6.70
CA GLY A 53 -11.73 -13.36 -8.12
C GLY A 53 -12.26 -14.58 -8.89
N LYS A 54 -12.27 -14.48 -10.23
CA LYS A 54 -12.37 -15.64 -11.13
C LYS A 54 -10.99 -16.33 -11.24
N ARG A 55 -10.88 -17.40 -12.04
CA ARG A 55 -9.65 -18.20 -12.23
C ARG A 55 -8.40 -17.39 -12.59
N LEU A 56 -8.55 -16.20 -13.17
CA LEU A 56 -7.44 -15.31 -13.51
C LEU A 56 -6.97 -14.58 -12.26
N ARG A 57 -5.72 -14.85 -11.86
CA ARG A 57 -5.02 -14.14 -10.79
C ARG A 57 -4.46 -12.86 -11.40
N GLU A 58 -5.10 -11.73 -11.09
CA GLU A 58 -4.65 -10.39 -11.47
C GLU A 58 -4.53 -9.51 -10.23
N CYS A 59 -3.60 -8.55 -10.29
CA CYS A 59 -3.60 -7.42 -9.39
C CYS A 59 -3.74 -6.11 -10.17
N THR A 60 -4.33 -5.11 -9.55
CA THR A 60 -4.36 -3.74 -10.06
C THR A 60 -3.75 -2.85 -9.00
N VAL A 61 -2.68 -2.15 -9.37
CA VAL A 61 -1.96 -1.21 -8.52
C VAL A 61 -2.46 0.19 -8.83
N TYR A 62 -2.78 0.98 -7.82
CA TYR A 62 -3.11 2.40 -7.91
C TYR A 62 -2.07 3.19 -7.12
N ALA A 63 -1.45 4.17 -7.76
CA ALA A 63 -0.40 4.98 -7.16
C ALA A 63 -0.24 6.29 -7.94
N ASP A 64 0.56 7.22 -7.39
CA ASP A 64 1.04 8.36 -8.15
C ASP A 64 1.88 7.89 -9.36
N LYS A 65 1.71 8.55 -10.50
CA LYS A 65 2.51 8.33 -11.71
C LYS A 65 4.01 8.40 -11.48
N GLU A 66 4.47 9.21 -10.52
CA GLU A 66 5.88 9.31 -10.14
C GLU A 66 6.44 7.98 -9.60
N ILE A 67 5.62 7.18 -8.91
CA ILE A 67 6.07 5.99 -8.17
C ILE A 67 5.46 4.66 -8.63
N ILE A 68 4.46 4.65 -9.52
CA ILE A 68 3.76 3.41 -9.88
C ILE A 68 4.69 2.31 -10.44
N GLU A 69 5.76 2.71 -11.13
CA GLU A 69 6.78 1.80 -11.67
C GLU A 69 7.70 1.21 -10.60
N THR A 70 7.85 1.86 -9.44
CA THR A 70 8.67 1.37 -8.32
C THR A 70 7.93 0.37 -7.45
N VAL A 71 6.59 0.39 -7.45
CA VAL A 71 5.75 -0.60 -6.77
C VAL A 71 5.95 -1.97 -7.41
N GLN A 72 6.45 -2.94 -6.65
CA GLN A 72 6.74 -4.29 -7.14
C GLN A 72 5.63 -5.26 -6.79
N THR A 73 5.20 -6.06 -7.78
CA THR A 73 4.25 -7.17 -7.59
C THR A 73 4.79 -8.38 -8.33
N ARG A 74 5.35 -9.35 -7.60
CA ARG A 74 5.98 -10.54 -8.19
C ARG A 74 5.50 -11.80 -7.50
N VAL A 75 5.35 -12.88 -8.25
CA VAL A 75 5.11 -14.21 -7.70
C VAL A 75 6.42 -14.97 -7.58
N THR A 76 6.79 -15.37 -6.36
CA THR A 76 7.96 -16.22 -6.05
C THR A 76 7.51 -17.34 -5.11
N ASN A 77 7.84 -18.61 -5.39
CA ASN A 77 7.44 -19.75 -4.54
C ASN A 77 5.94 -19.82 -4.21
N ARG A 78 5.08 -19.49 -5.20
CA ARG A 78 3.61 -19.38 -5.06
C ARG A 78 3.15 -18.30 -4.06
N THR A 79 4.05 -17.39 -3.67
CA THR A 79 3.76 -16.19 -2.88
C THR A 79 3.74 -14.98 -3.80
N LEU A 80 2.62 -14.26 -3.85
CA LEU A 80 2.57 -12.92 -4.39
C LEU A 80 3.20 -11.96 -3.37
N VAL A 81 4.36 -11.42 -3.69
CA VAL A 81 5.03 -10.36 -2.94
C VAL A 81 4.59 -9.02 -3.52
N ILE A 82 3.97 -8.20 -2.68
CA ILE A 82 3.58 -6.80 -2.96
C ILE A 82 4.52 -5.93 -2.13
N ASP A 83 5.38 -5.16 -2.79
CA ASP A 83 6.29 -4.23 -2.15
C ASP A 83 6.02 -2.81 -2.65
N ALA A 84 5.54 -1.95 -1.75
CA ALA A 84 5.09 -0.61 -2.10
C ALA A 84 6.24 0.31 -2.52
N ASN A 85 7.46 0.12 -1.99
CA ASN A 85 8.61 1.00 -2.20
C ASN A 85 8.27 2.51 -2.14
N ASN A 86 7.36 2.88 -1.25
CA ASN A 86 6.69 4.18 -1.27
C ASN A 86 7.18 5.16 -0.21
N THR A 87 8.14 4.73 0.61
CA THR A 87 8.77 5.54 1.65
C THR A 87 10.09 6.10 1.15
N TYR A 88 10.25 7.42 1.25
CA TYR A 88 11.45 8.13 0.84
C TYR A 88 11.96 8.99 2.00
N ASP A 89 13.20 8.72 2.41
CA ASP A 89 13.87 9.49 3.45
C ASP A 89 14.57 10.70 2.83
N ILE A 90 14.21 11.88 3.32
CA ILE A 90 14.78 13.16 2.93
C ILE A 90 15.62 13.66 4.10
N GLY A 91 16.88 13.26 4.10
CA GLY A 91 17.87 13.67 5.10
C GLY A 91 18.79 14.77 4.56
N ARG A 92 18.96 15.86 5.31
CA ARG A 92 20.03 16.87 5.06
C ARG A 92 20.70 17.23 6.37
N ARG A 93 22.04 17.18 6.36
CA ARG A 93 22.87 17.62 7.49
C ARG A 93 23.41 19.01 7.20
N LEU A 94 22.98 19.99 7.98
CA LEU A 94 23.47 21.36 7.97
C LEU A 94 24.31 21.61 9.24
N PRO A 95 25.19 22.63 9.29
CA PRO A 95 25.83 23.03 10.53
C PRO A 95 24.77 23.33 11.59
N PHE A 96 24.88 22.67 12.75
CA PHE A 96 23.98 22.79 13.91
C PHE A 96 22.51 22.35 13.69
N LEU A 97 22.15 21.80 12.53
CA LEU A 97 20.78 21.38 12.24
C LEU A 97 20.76 20.07 11.44
N ARG A 98 19.97 19.11 11.94
CA ARG A 98 19.68 17.86 11.25
C ARG A 98 18.23 17.91 10.81
N ILE A 99 18.00 17.85 9.50
CA ILE A 99 16.67 17.77 8.90
C ILE A 99 16.49 16.33 8.44
N ASP A 100 15.58 15.61 9.06
CA ASP A 100 15.10 14.31 8.60
C ASP A 100 13.60 14.43 8.36
N ALA A 101 13.16 14.21 7.13
CA ALA A 101 11.75 14.14 6.78
C ALA A 101 11.48 12.82 6.05
N LYS A 102 10.40 12.15 6.43
CA LYS A 102 9.91 10.95 5.73
C LYS A 102 8.74 11.36 4.84
N ARG A 103 8.83 11.07 3.55
CA ARG A 103 7.68 11.19 2.64
C ARG A 103 7.17 9.80 2.33
N VAL A 104 5.86 9.60 2.46
CA VAL A 104 5.19 8.37 2.07
C VAL A 104 4.19 8.69 0.96
N PHE A 105 4.28 7.96 -0.15
CA PHE A 105 3.31 8.07 -1.25
C PHE A 105 2.19 7.04 -1.05
N PRO A 106 0.92 7.41 -1.25
CA PRO A 106 -0.18 6.46 -1.12
C PRO A 106 -0.12 5.40 -2.22
N VAL A 107 -0.30 4.14 -1.85
CA VAL A 107 -0.39 3.01 -2.78
C VAL A 107 -1.55 2.12 -2.35
N GLU A 108 -2.43 1.79 -3.30
CA GLU A 108 -3.51 0.82 -3.10
C GLU A 108 -3.36 -0.33 -4.10
N VAL A 109 -3.60 -1.55 -3.65
CA VAL A 109 -3.51 -2.75 -4.50
C VAL A 109 -4.76 -3.59 -4.35
N ILE A 110 -5.45 -3.83 -5.47
CA ILE A 110 -6.59 -4.76 -5.52
C ILE A 110 -6.11 -6.09 -6.08
N VAL A 111 -6.31 -7.17 -5.32
CA VAL A 111 -5.93 -8.53 -5.72
C VAL A 111 -7.18 -9.39 -5.87
N SER A 112 -7.31 -10.06 -7.01
CA SER A 112 -8.42 -10.98 -7.28
C SER A 112 -8.02 -12.41 -6.93
N ILE A 113 -8.53 -12.94 -5.82
CA ILE A 113 -8.20 -14.29 -5.34
C ILE A 113 -9.38 -14.94 -4.62
N ARG A 114 -9.35 -16.26 -4.49
CA ARG A 114 -10.35 -17.05 -3.74
C ARG A 114 -9.63 -18.00 -2.79
N ASP A 115 -8.71 -18.78 -3.35
CA ASP A 115 -7.99 -19.83 -2.61
C ASP A 115 -6.67 -19.26 -2.12
N LEU A 116 -6.51 -19.18 -0.80
CA LEU A 116 -5.35 -18.62 -0.15
C LEU A 116 -5.02 -19.42 1.12
N LYS A 117 -3.75 -19.73 1.31
CA LYS A 117 -3.24 -20.50 2.44
C LYS A 117 -2.49 -19.62 3.44
N GLU A 118 -1.92 -18.52 2.99
CA GLU A 118 -1.07 -17.67 3.83
C GLU A 118 -1.22 -16.19 3.47
N ILE A 119 -1.32 -15.35 4.50
CA ILE A 119 -1.21 -13.90 4.43
C ILE A 119 -0.12 -13.46 5.40
N ALA A 120 0.91 -12.82 4.88
CA ALA A 120 1.92 -12.12 5.67
C ALA A 120 1.79 -10.61 5.44
N LEU A 121 1.45 -9.87 6.49
CA LEU A 121 1.38 -8.41 6.49
C LEU A 121 2.58 -7.84 7.24
N LEU A 122 3.50 -7.23 6.48
CA LEU A 122 4.76 -6.68 6.97
C LEU A 122 4.82 -5.17 6.71
N GLY A 123 5.61 -4.46 7.52
CA GLY A 123 5.77 -3.01 7.37
C GLY A 123 4.60 -2.26 7.99
N ALA A 124 4.08 -1.24 7.31
CA ALA A 124 3.01 -0.37 7.81
C ALA A 124 1.72 -0.50 6.98
N GLY A 125 1.57 -1.61 6.26
CA GLY A 125 0.43 -1.83 5.38
C GLY A 125 -0.82 -2.27 6.13
N ASN A 126 -1.95 -2.09 5.45
CA ASN A 126 -3.24 -2.64 5.82
C ASN A 126 -3.67 -3.68 4.78
N LEU A 127 -4.42 -4.68 5.21
CA LEU A 127 -5.04 -5.67 4.33
C LEU A 127 -6.49 -5.87 4.70
N SER A 128 -7.39 -5.77 3.72
CA SER A 128 -8.80 -6.07 3.88
C SER A 128 -9.23 -7.11 2.85
N GLY A 129 -10.03 -8.09 3.24
CA GLY A 129 -10.42 -9.17 2.34
C GLY A 129 -11.76 -9.80 2.67
N SER A 130 -12.41 -10.34 1.65
CA SER A 130 -13.61 -11.16 1.84
C SER A 130 -13.73 -12.35 0.88
N GLY A 131 -14.45 -13.39 1.31
CA GLY A 131 -14.76 -14.54 0.46
C GLY A 131 -13.58 -15.48 0.19
N ILE A 132 -12.65 -15.57 1.15
CA ILE A 132 -11.46 -16.42 1.10
C ILE A 132 -11.82 -17.86 1.48
N GLN A 133 -11.25 -18.83 0.77
CA GLN A 133 -11.39 -20.26 1.05
C GLN A 133 -10.02 -20.90 1.25
N ALA A 134 -9.89 -21.69 2.31
CA ALA A 134 -8.70 -22.44 2.65
C ALA A 134 -9.09 -23.75 3.35
N GLN A 135 -8.18 -24.73 3.38
CA GLN A 135 -8.28 -25.83 4.35
C GLN A 135 -7.58 -25.42 5.65
N HIS A 136 -6.36 -24.90 5.48
CA HIS A 136 -5.57 -24.30 6.54
C HIS A 136 -5.17 -22.89 6.12
N LEU A 137 -5.49 -21.90 6.96
CA LEU A 137 -5.17 -20.50 6.73
C LEU A 137 -4.18 -20.03 7.80
N LYS A 138 -3.01 -19.57 7.36
CA LYS A 138 -1.99 -18.95 8.21
C LYS A 138 -1.99 -17.43 8.02
N LEU A 139 -2.09 -16.69 9.11
CA LEU A 139 -2.03 -15.24 9.16
C LEU A 139 -0.82 -14.82 9.99
N PHE A 140 0.10 -14.10 9.37
CA PHE A 140 1.22 -13.46 10.04
C PHE A 140 1.09 -11.94 9.91
N SER A 141 1.10 -11.22 11.02
CA SER A 141 1.03 -9.75 11.01
C SER A 141 2.11 -9.16 11.92
N ALA A 142 3.09 -8.53 11.29
CA ALA A 142 4.12 -7.69 11.90
C ALA A 142 3.96 -6.23 11.45
N SER A 143 2.71 -5.74 11.49
CA SER A 143 2.33 -4.39 11.08
C SER A 143 1.62 -3.65 12.21
N PRO A 144 1.80 -2.32 12.35
CA PRO A 144 0.94 -1.46 13.16
C PRO A 144 -0.42 -1.18 12.50
N GLY A 145 -0.58 -1.55 11.22
CA GLY A 145 -1.81 -1.41 10.47
C GLY A 145 -2.86 -2.49 10.80
N LYS A 146 -3.90 -2.57 9.97
CA LYS A 146 -5.05 -3.43 10.17
C LYS A 146 -5.07 -4.60 9.20
N LEU A 147 -5.38 -5.79 9.70
CA LEU A 147 -5.73 -6.97 8.91
C LEU A 147 -7.21 -7.30 9.15
N ASP A 148 -8.10 -7.02 8.19
CA ASP A 148 -9.56 -7.25 8.29
C ASP A 148 -10.01 -8.31 7.28
N LEU A 149 -10.27 -9.53 7.76
CA LEU A 149 -10.77 -10.65 6.94
C LEU A 149 -12.19 -11.03 7.33
N ARG A 150 -13.09 -10.97 6.36
CA ARG A 150 -14.51 -11.29 6.55
C ARG A 150 -14.98 -12.38 5.62
N GLN A 151 -16.04 -13.10 5.97
CA GLN A 151 -16.66 -14.12 5.13
C GLN A 151 -15.64 -15.15 4.60
N PHE A 152 -14.67 -15.55 5.42
CA PHE A 152 -13.72 -16.61 5.07
C PHE A 152 -14.20 -17.98 5.57
N SER A 153 -13.78 -19.04 4.89
CA SER A 153 -14.06 -20.44 5.25
C SER A 153 -12.74 -21.20 5.33
N THR A 154 -12.45 -21.79 6.49
CA THR A 154 -11.26 -22.60 6.74
C THR A 154 -11.58 -23.68 7.77
N GLU A 155 -10.88 -24.82 7.70
CA GLU A 155 -11.00 -25.89 8.71
C GLU A 155 -10.12 -25.54 9.92
N SER A 156 -8.90 -25.04 9.67
CA SER A 156 -7.96 -24.60 10.71
C SER A 156 -7.39 -23.22 10.42
N LEU A 157 -7.13 -22.46 11.48
CA LEU A 157 -6.64 -21.08 11.43
C LEU A 157 -5.45 -20.90 12.38
N GLU A 158 -4.30 -20.52 11.84
CA GLU A 158 -3.12 -20.12 12.61
C GLU A 158 -2.93 -18.60 12.49
N VAL A 159 -2.83 -17.90 13.62
CA VAL A 159 -2.63 -16.44 13.67
C VAL A 159 -1.42 -16.12 14.53
N ILE A 160 -0.43 -15.44 13.95
CA ILE A 160 0.73 -14.91 14.65
C ILE A 160 0.73 -13.40 14.49
N HIS A 161 0.60 -12.69 15.62
CA HIS A 161 0.61 -11.24 15.66
C HIS A 161 1.79 -10.69 16.47
N ASP A 162 2.78 -10.19 15.74
CA ASP A 162 3.99 -9.57 16.28
C ASP A 162 3.93 -8.03 16.21
N GLY A 163 2.88 -7.48 15.59
CA GLY A 163 2.67 -6.06 15.41
C GLY A 163 1.95 -5.38 16.59
N SER A 164 1.73 -4.07 16.43
CA SER A 164 0.94 -3.24 17.35
C SER A 164 -0.46 -2.93 16.84
N GLY A 165 -0.82 -3.51 15.69
CA GLY A 165 -2.04 -3.22 14.96
C GLY A 165 -3.27 -3.97 15.44
N GLU A 166 -4.26 -4.05 14.55
CA GLU A 166 -5.53 -4.75 14.80
C GLU A 166 -5.72 -5.86 13.77
N ILE A 167 -6.07 -7.05 14.24
CA ILE A 167 -6.55 -8.14 13.40
C ILE A 167 -8.04 -8.33 13.66
N VAL A 168 -8.87 -8.22 12.62
CA VAL A 168 -10.31 -8.47 12.68
C VAL A 168 -10.65 -9.65 11.79
N LEU A 169 -11.16 -10.72 12.38
CA LEU A 169 -11.53 -11.95 11.71
C LEU A 169 -13.04 -12.17 11.91
N LYS A 170 -13.76 -12.36 10.81
CA LYS A 170 -15.20 -12.68 10.82
C LYS A 170 -15.48 -13.78 9.80
N GLY A 171 -15.28 -15.03 10.21
CA GLY A 171 -15.39 -16.22 9.35
C GLY A 171 -16.65 -17.06 9.60
N GLY A 172 -16.75 -18.17 8.86
CA GLY A 172 -17.65 -19.28 9.20
C GLY A 172 -17.09 -20.13 10.36
N PRO A 173 -17.82 -21.20 10.76
CA PRO A 173 -17.33 -22.17 11.72
C PRO A 173 -15.99 -22.79 11.27
N LEU A 174 -15.11 -23.06 12.22
CA LEU A 174 -13.80 -23.67 12.04
C LEU A 174 -13.58 -24.71 13.14
N ASP A 175 -12.72 -25.71 12.88
CA ASP A 175 -12.46 -26.80 13.80
C ASP A 175 -11.39 -26.43 14.84
N GLU A 176 -10.37 -25.68 14.42
CA GLU A 176 -9.23 -25.31 15.27
C GLU A 176 -8.72 -23.89 14.98
N ILE A 177 -8.45 -23.13 16.05
CA ILE A 177 -7.77 -21.84 15.99
C ILE A 177 -6.57 -21.83 16.96
N ASP A 178 -5.39 -21.53 16.42
CA ASP A 178 -4.18 -21.24 17.20
C ASP A 178 -3.84 -19.75 16.98
N ALA A 179 -3.79 -18.98 18.07
CA ALA A 179 -3.54 -17.55 18.01
C ALA A 179 -2.45 -17.17 19.02
N THR A 180 -1.33 -16.67 18.51
CA THR A 180 -0.20 -16.16 19.28
C THR A 180 -0.08 -14.65 19.09
N VAL A 181 -0.05 -13.90 20.19
CA VAL A 181 0.20 -12.46 20.18
C VAL A 181 1.49 -12.18 20.95
N ASN A 182 2.54 -11.80 20.23
CA ASN A 182 3.82 -11.41 20.82
C ASN A 182 3.96 -9.88 20.91
N GLY A 183 3.22 -9.14 20.07
CA GLY A 183 3.23 -7.68 20.04
C GLY A 183 2.27 -7.02 21.05
N SER A 184 2.00 -5.73 20.84
CA SER A 184 1.06 -4.95 21.67
C SER A 184 -0.31 -4.75 21.03
N GLY A 185 -0.56 -5.40 19.88
CA GLY A 185 -1.80 -5.26 19.14
C GLY A 185 -2.92 -6.16 19.67
N THR A 186 -4.02 -6.20 18.91
CA THR A 186 -5.26 -6.86 19.33
C THR A 186 -5.81 -7.76 18.23
N ILE A 187 -6.43 -8.87 18.64
CA ILE A 187 -7.14 -9.80 17.74
C ILE A 187 -8.61 -9.84 18.15
N HIS A 188 -9.49 -9.51 17.21
CA HIS A 188 -10.93 -9.67 17.30
C HIS A 188 -11.34 -10.79 16.34
N ALA A 189 -11.72 -11.95 16.86
CA ALA A 189 -12.11 -13.13 16.07
C ALA A 189 -13.50 -13.63 16.45
#